data_AF-A0A3R7JMZ9-F1
#
_entry.id   AF-A0A3R7JMZ9-F1
#
_cell.length_a   1.000
_cell.length_b   1.000
_cell.length_c   1.000
_cell.angle_alpha   90.00
_cell.angle_beta   90.00
_cell.angle_gamma   90.00
#
_symmetry.space_group_name_H-M   'P 1'
#
loop_
_entity.id
_entity.type
_entity.pdbx_description
1 polymer ?
#
loop_
_entity_poly.entity_id
_entity_poly.type
_entity_poly.pdbx_seq_one_letter_code
_entity_poly.pdbx_strand_id
1 'polypeptide(L)'
;MRRLTRSELASRVGPRPPSDAFWRRAIDRGAAALGVGADAVESGAEGEPDGEPAEPLDTGDIVDVGDHAFVVVGTERTAAGGRIYRIELVADRDGD
;
A
#
# COMPACT_ATOMS: atom_id res chain seq x y z
N MET A 1 3.93 11.03 4.43
CA MET A 1 2.98 11.47 3.38
C MET A 1 3.71 11.58 2.06
N ARG A 2 3.66 10.48 1.32
CA ARG A 2 4.17 10.32 -0.04
C ARG A 2 2.98 9.90 -0.93
N ARG A 3 3.00 10.34 -2.18
CA ARG A 3 2.06 9.88 -3.22
C ARG A 3 2.76 8.85 -4.08
N LEU A 4 2.08 7.75 -4.34
CA LEU A 4 2.62 6.56 -5.01
C LEU A 4 1.67 6.15 -6.11
N THR A 5 2.19 5.94 -7.31
CA THR A 5 1.41 5.29 -8.36
C THR A 5 1.29 3.80 -8.09
N ARG A 6 0.29 3.14 -8.70
CA ARG A 6 0.15 1.68 -8.68
C ARG A 6 1.46 0.94 -9.03
N SER A 7 2.22 1.44 -10.01
CA SER A 7 3.49 0.84 -10.43
C SER A 7 4.59 1.00 -9.38
N GLU A 8 4.66 2.16 -8.73
CA GLU A 8 5.60 2.38 -7.62
C GLU A 8 5.25 1.52 -6.41
N LEU A 9 3.95 1.42 -6.09
CA LEU A 9 3.49 0.51 -5.05
C LEU A 9 3.88 -0.93 -5.38
N ALA A 10 3.64 -1.38 -6.62
CA ALA A 10 4.02 -2.73 -7.07
C ALA A 10 5.53 -3.00 -6.95
N SER A 11 6.37 -2.00 -7.25
CA SER A 11 7.82 -2.07 -7.06
C SER A 11 8.20 -2.25 -5.58
N ARG A 12 7.47 -1.60 -4.66
CA ARG A 12 7.75 -1.65 -3.22
C ARG A 12 7.18 -2.88 -2.50
N VAL A 13 6.02 -3.38 -2.92
CA VAL A 13 5.43 -4.59 -2.33
C VAL A 13 6.00 -5.88 -2.93
N GLY A 14 7.07 -5.77 -3.71
CA GLY A 14 7.86 -6.89 -4.19
C GLY A 14 7.08 -7.84 -5.11
N PRO A 15 7.43 -9.15 -5.16
CA PRO A 15 7.02 -10.08 -6.21
C PRO A 15 5.51 -10.40 -6.24
N ARG A 16 4.72 -9.90 -5.29
CA ARG A 16 3.27 -10.10 -5.22
C ARG A 16 2.51 -8.76 -5.20
N PRO A 17 2.52 -8.03 -6.32
CA PRO A 17 1.73 -6.81 -6.42
C PRO A 17 0.22 -7.11 -6.35
N PRO A 18 -0.58 -6.19 -5.80
CA PRO A 18 -2.03 -6.32 -5.77
C PRO A 18 -2.62 -6.42 -7.19
N SER A 19 -3.52 -7.38 -7.39
CA SER A 19 -4.18 -7.65 -8.67
C SER A 19 -5.24 -6.59 -9.01
N ASP A 20 -5.59 -6.44 -10.28
CA ASP A 20 -6.70 -5.57 -10.69
C ASP A 20 -8.04 -5.92 -10.02
N ALA A 21 -8.29 -7.22 -9.80
CA ALA A 21 -9.50 -7.67 -9.11
C ALA A 21 -9.55 -7.19 -7.65
N PHE A 22 -8.40 -7.08 -7.00
CA PHE A 22 -8.31 -6.46 -5.67
C PHE A 22 -8.68 -4.98 -5.74
N TRP A 23 -8.08 -4.23 -6.67
CA TRP A 23 -8.35 -2.80 -6.83
C TRP A 23 -9.81 -2.50 -7.19
N ARG A 24 -10.42 -3.27 -8.10
CA ARG A 24 -11.84 -3.13 -8.42
C ARG A 24 -12.75 -3.33 -7.19
N ARG A 25 -12.44 -4.32 -6.35
CA ARG A 25 -13.16 -4.53 -5.08
C ARG A 25 -12.90 -3.42 -4.07
N ALA A 26 -11.68 -2.89 -4.02
CA ALA A 26 -11.32 -1.77 -3.15
C ALA A 26 -12.12 -0.51 -3.52
N ILE A 27 -12.25 -0.24 -4.82
CA ILE A 27 -13.03 0.89 -5.35
C ILE A 27 -14.52 0.69 -5.03
N ASP A 28 -15.09 -0.47 -5.36
CA ASP A 28 -16.50 -0.79 -5.11
C ASP A 28 -16.88 -0.67 -3.63
N ARG A 29 -16.00 -1.09 -2.72
CA ARG A 29 -16.21 -1.03 -1.27
C ARG A 29 -15.82 0.32 -0.64
N GLY A 30 -15.01 1.13 -1.33
CA GLY A 30 -14.37 2.33 -0.78
C GLY A 30 -13.26 2.05 0.26
N ALA A 31 -12.90 0.79 0.51
CA ALA A 31 -11.86 0.42 1.46
C ALA A 31 -11.31 -0.98 1.17
N ALA A 32 -10.04 -1.21 1.49
CA ALA A 32 -9.40 -2.51 1.35
C ALA A 32 -8.25 -2.74 2.34
N ALA A 33 -7.82 -3.99 2.45
CA ALA A 33 -6.67 -4.41 3.24
C ALA A 33 -5.61 -4.99 2.30
N LEU A 34 -4.51 -4.26 2.11
CA LEU A 34 -3.39 -4.66 1.28
C LEU A 34 -2.41 -5.50 2.10
N GLY A 35 -2.38 -6.81 1.85
CA GLY A 35 -1.43 -7.73 2.46
C GLY A 35 -0.09 -7.72 1.73
N VAL A 36 0.97 -7.43 2.47
CA VAL A 36 2.37 -7.44 2.02
C VAL A 36 3.09 -8.58 2.76
N GLY A 37 3.66 -9.51 2.00
CA GLY A 37 4.40 -10.64 2.56
C GLY A 37 5.70 -10.19 3.25
N ALA A 38 6.23 -11.01 4.16
CA ALA A 38 7.49 -10.74 4.85
C ALA A 38 8.64 -10.45 3.88
N ASP A 39 8.70 -11.22 2.79
CA ASP A 39 9.66 -11.07 1.69
C ASP A 39 9.73 -9.64 1.14
N ALA A 40 8.58 -8.98 0.97
CA ALA A 40 8.52 -7.60 0.47
C ALA A 40 8.82 -6.54 1.55
N VAL A 41 8.55 -6.85 2.82
CA VAL A 41 8.94 -6.01 3.96
C VAL A 41 10.46 -6.07 4.15
N GLU A 42 11.07 -7.23 3.90
CA GLU A 42 12.51 -7.46 4.03
C GLU A 42 13.28 -6.92 2.81
N SER A 43 12.77 -7.09 1.58
CA SER A 43 13.40 -6.54 0.37
C SER A 43 13.40 -5.01 0.31
N GLY A 44 12.48 -4.33 1.01
CA GLY A 44 12.55 -2.87 1.20
C GLY A 44 13.79 -2.41 2.00
N ALA A 45 14.44 -3.33 2.72
CA ALA A 45 15.63 -3.07 3.54
C ALA A 45 16.95 -3.37 2.82
N GLU A 46 16.94 -3.89 1.58
CA GLU A 46 18.16 -4.27 0.84
C GLU A 46 18.98 -3.06 0.32
N GLY A 47 18.70 -1.84 0.80
CA GLY A 47 19.29 -0.59 0.34
C GLY A 47 20.40 0.03 1.20
N GLU A 48 20.42 -0.12 2.53
CA GLU A 48 21.42 0.53 3.39
C GLU A 48 21.67 -0.29 4.67
N PRO A 49 22.92 -0.67 5.01
CA PRO A 49 23.23 -1.56 6.15
C PRO A 49 23.05 -0.93 7.54
N ASP A 50 22.58 0.32 7.64
CA ASP A 50 22.46 1.07 8.91
C ASP A 50 21.12 1.83 9.07
N GLY A 51 20.14 1.57 8.21
CA GLY A 51 18.82 2.20 8.28
C GLY A 51 17.76 1.29 8.91
N GLU A 52 16.98 1.82 9.86
CA GLU A 52 15.73 1.21 10.34
C GLU A 52 14.94 0.58 9.18
N PRO A 53 14.36 -0.63 9.30
CA PRO A 53 13.66 -1.27 8.18
C PRO A 53 12.61 -0.32 7.61
N ALA A 54 12.87 0.21 6.43
CA ALA A 54 11.99 1.17 5.78
C ALA A 54 10.69 0.45 5.42
N GLU A 55 9.62 0.75 6.15
CA GLU A 55 8.33 0.14 5.89
C GLU A 55 7.90 0.48 4.44
N PRO A 56 7.39 -0.49 3.65
CA PRO A 56 7.09 -0.26 2.24
C PRO A 56 6.02 0.82 2.01
N LEU A 57 5.15 1.02 3.01
CA LEU A 57 4.10 2.03 3.06
C LEU A 57 4.01 2.60 4.47
N ASP A 58 3.74 3.90 4.56
CA ASP A 58 3.45 4.60 5.82
C ASP A 58 1.98 4.98 5.94
N THR A 59 1.50 5.13 7.18
CA THR A 59 0.15 5.70 7.40
C THR A 59 0.10 7.15 6.92
N GLY A 60 -0.92 7.47 6.12
CA GLY A 60 -1.07 8.76 5.44
C GLY A 60 -0.44 8.82 4.05
N ASP A 61 0.19 7.75 3.57
CA ASP A 61 0.59 7.67 2.16
C ASP A 61 -0.63 7.47 1.25
N ILE A 62 -0.55 8.01 0.04
CA ILE A 62 -1.64 7.97 -0.94
C ILE A 62 -1.18 7.13 -2.13
N VAL A 63 -2.02 6.20 -2.56
CA VAL A 63 -1.83 5.31 -3.70
C VAL A 63 -2.80 5.69 -4.81
N ASP A 64 -2.26 6.19 -5.92
CA ASP A 64 -3.02 6.53 -7.12
C ASP A 64 -3.21 5.28 -8.01
N VAL A 65 -4.48 4.94 -8.26
CA VAL A 65 -4.95 3.75 -8.97
C VAL A 65 -5.91 4.17 -10.09
N GLY A 66 -5.34 4.50 -11.24
CA GLY A 66 -6.11 5.08 -12.35
C GLY A 66 -6.66 6.44 -11.94
N ASP A 67 -7.98 6.62 -12.02
CA ASP A 67 -8.67 7.86 -11.64
C ASP A 67 -9.03 7.92 -10.14
N HIS A 68 -8.65 6.91 -9.35
CA HIS A 68 -9.01 6.81 -7.93
C HIS A 68 -7.74 6.89 -7.07
N ALA A 69 -7.83 7.58 -5.94
CA ALA A 69 -6.75 7.63 -4.95
C ALA A 69 -7.15 6.89 -3.67
N PHE A 70 -6.22 6.19 -3.05
CA PHE A 70 -6.42 5.49 -1.77
C PHE A 70 -5.43 5.98 -0.74
N VAL A 71 -5.87 6.33 0.47
CA VAL A 71 -4.98 6.70 1.57
C VAL A 71 -4.78 5.52 2.51
N VAL A 72 -3.55 5.28 2.95
CA VAL A 72 -3.23 4.32 3.99
C VAL A 72 -3.69 4.89 5.33
N VAL A 73 -4.67 4.27 5.96
CA VAL A 73 -5.22 4.72 7.26
C VAL A 73 -4.70 3.90 8.44
N GLY A 74 -4.04 2.78 8.18
CA GLY A 74 -3.42 1.99 9.23
C GLY A 74 -2.56 0.85 8.69
N THR A 75 -1.75 0.30 9.60
CA THR A 75 -0.86 -0.84 9.33
C THR A 75 -0.97 -1.83 10.48
N GLU A 76 -0.98 -3.12 10.14
CA GLU A 76 -0.99 -4.23 11.10
C GLU A 76 0.10 -5.24 10.74
N ARG A 77 0.85 -5.72 11.74
CA ARG A 77 1.88 -6.75 11.54
C ARG A 77 1.25 -8.14 11.56
N THR A 78 1.57 -8.96 10.56
CA THR A 78 1.12 -10.35 10.54
C THR A 78 2.08 -11.26 11.29
N ALA A 79 1.56 -12.36 11.84
CA ALA A 79 2.39 -13.36 12.54
C ALA A 79 3.46 -14.00 11.64
N ALA A 80 3.23 -14.02 10.32
CA ALA A 80 4.17 -14.52 9.33
C ALA A 80 5.30 -13.52 8.98
N GLY A 81 5.39 -12.39 9.68
CA GLY A 81 6.40 -11.34 9.44
C GLY A 81 6.02 -10.30 8.39
N GLY A 82 4.86 -10.45 7.74
CA GLY A 82 4.34 -9.49 6.78
C GLY A 82 3.66 -8.27 7.42
N ARG A 83 2.99 -7.49 6.58
CA ARG A 83 2.19 -6.31 6.95
C ARG A 83 0.84 -6.33 6.24
N ILE A 84 -0.18 -5.81 6.90
CA ILE A 84 -1.49 -5.53 6.30
C ILE A 84 -1.72 -4.04 6.41
N TYR A 85 -1.74 -3.35 5.27
CA TYR A 85 -2.04 -1.93 5.20
C TYR A 85 -3.53 -1.75 4.93
N ARG A 86 -4.24 -1.08 5.83
CA ARG A 86 -5.63 -0.67 5.59
C ARG A 86 -5.60 0.60 4.76
N ILE A 87 -6.28 0.56 3.62
CA ILE A 87 -6.42 1.68 2.71
C ILE A 87 -7.89 2.03 2.57
N GLU A 88 -8.16 3.32 2.44
CA GLU A 88 -9.50 3.85 2.21
C GLU A 88 -9.48 4.71 0.96
N LEU A 89 -10.55 4.62 0.17
CA LEU A 89 -10.73 5.43 -1.02
C LEU A 89 -10.80 6.89 -0.58
N VAL A 90 -9.88 7.69 -1.09
CA VAL A 90 -10.00 9.14 -1.03
C VAL A 90 -11.15 9.46 -1.96
N ALA A 91 -12.32 9.74 -1.39
CA ALA A 91 -13.40 10.34 -2.16
C ALA A 91 -12.81 11.60 -2.80
N ASP A 92 -12.81 11.65 -4.14
CA ASP A 92 -12.63 12.93 -4.79
C ASP A 92 -13.69 13.84 -4.18
N ARG A 93 -13.29 15.07 -3.92
CA ARG A 93 -14.18 16.07 -3.37
C ARG A 93 -15.09 16.47 -4.52
N ASP A 94 -15.99 15.57 -4.92
CA ASP A 94 -17.07 15.86 -5.85
C ASP A 94 -17.79 17.08 -5.30
N GLY A 95 -17.92 18.06 -6.20
CA GLY A 95 -18.01 19.47 -5.88
C GLY A 95 -19.15 19.88 -4.96
N ASP A 96 -18.88 20.94 -4.22
CA ASP A 96 -19.79 22.08 -4.14
C ASP A 96 -18.97 23.38 -4.26
#